data_AF-A0A1S9U131-F1
#
_entry.id   AF-A0A1S9U131-F1
#
_cell.length_a   1.000
_cell.length_b   1.000
_cell.length_c   1.000
_cell.angle_alpha   90.00
_cell.angle_beta   90.00
_cell.angle_gamma   90.00
#
_symmetry.space_group_name_H-M   'P 1'
#
loop_
_entity.id
_entity.type
_entity.pdbx_description
1 polymer ?
#
loop_
_entity_poly.entity_id
_entity_poly.type
_entity_poly.pdbx_seq_one_letter_code
_entity_poly.pdbx_strand_id
1 'polypeptide(L)'
;MKKNKRIVIFLFMMCTFLTGCWDQRELHHVLYINSLGIDFKDNNYIIRPQFINFSNIAKQEGSTTRNYSQAYIGKGKGPILDEAAFDFYKGAQQEISWEHLKTIVVTERFLKHGDLNQFNDFFSRFFQFRDTMWIFGTKEPLENILANNNILN
;
A
#
# COMPACT_ATOMS: atom_id res chain seq x y z
N MET A 1 17.24 38.89 45.96
CA MET A 1 16.46 38.52 44.75
C MET A 1 15.47 37.42 45.12
N LYS A 2 14.18 37.74 45.31
CA LYS A 2 13.15 36.74 45.66
C LYS A 2 12.92 35.85 44.43
N LYS A 3 13.32 34.57 44.49
CA LYS A 3 13.06 33.60 43.42
C LYS A 3 11.55 33.40 43.31
N ASN A 4 10.95 33.96 42.25
CA ASN A 4 9.52 33.83 41.96
C ASN A 4 9.22 32.40 41.50
N LYS A 5 9.04 31.48 42.46
CA LYS A 5 8.77 30.05 42.22
C LYS A 5 7.56 29.82 41.28
N ARG A 6 6.60 30.75 41.27
CA ARG A 6 5.42 30.72 40.37
C ARG A 6 5.78 30.79 38.89
N ILE A 7 6.81 31.56 38.52
CA ILE A 7 7.26 31.70 37.13
C ILE A 7 7.91 30.39 36.66
N VAL A 8 8.68 29.72 37.52
CA VAL A 8 9.33 28.44 37.21
C VAL A 8 8.29 27.34 36.98
N ILE A 9 7.24 27.29 37.80
CA ILE A 9 6.14 26.33 37.65
C ILE A 9 5.36 26.58 36.36
N PHE A 10 5.06 27.83 36.03
CA PHE A 10 4.37 28.20 34.79
C PHE A 10 5.20 27.84 33.54
N LEU A 11 6.51 28.07 33.59
CA LEU A 11 7.41 27.72 32.49
C LEU A 11 7.48 26.19 32.28
N PHE A 12 7.53 25.42 33.37
CA PHE A 12 7.53 23.96 33.31
C PHE A 12 6.21 23.40 32.74
N MET A 13 5.07 24.02 33.09
CA MET A 13 3.75 23.66 32.57
C MET A 13 3.62 23.97 31.07
N MET A 14 4.24 25.05 30.56
CA MET A 14 4.27 25.33 29.13
C MET A 14 5.12 24.30 28.35
N CYS A 15 6.23 23.82 28.93
CA CYS A 15 7.07 22.80 28.29
C CYS A 15 6.33 21.48 28.03
N THR A 16 5.35 21.10 28.86
CA THR A 16 4.55 19.88 28.63
C THR A 16 3.57 20.01 27.46
N PHE A 17 3.24 21.24 27.03
CA PHE A 17 2.38 21.47 25.86
C PHE A 17 3.15 21.57 24.53
N LEU A 18 4.50 21.57 24.56
CA LEU A 18 5.34 21.63 23.37
C LEU A 18 5.73 20.26 22.79
N THR A 19 5.23 19.14 23.35
CA THR A 19 5.45 17.81 22.78
C THR A 19 4.51 17.55 21.60
N GLY A 20 4.68 18.31 20.52
CA GLY A 20 3.95 18.16 19.27
C GLY A 20 4.86 17.54 18.21
N CYS A 21 4.89 16.19 18.14
CA CYS A 21 5.20 15.38 16.95
C CYS A 21 5.18 13.87 17.31
N TRP A 22 4.18 13.42 18.06
CA TRP A 22 4.11 12.00 18.48
C TRP A 22 3.74 11.06 17.32
N ASP A 23 3.08 11.56 16.27
CA ASP A 23 2.50 10.73 15.21
C ASP A 23 3.07 11.04 13.81
N GLN A 24 4.33 11.49 13.73
CA GLN A 24 4.99 11.60 12.43
C GLN A 24 5.43 10.22 11.95
N ARG A 25 4.60 9.59 11.11
CA ARG A 25 5.01 8.43 10.32
C ARG A 25 5.87 8.91 9.16
N GLU A 26 7.15 8.56 9.17
CA GLU A 26 8.05 8.88 8.06
C GLU A 26 7.61 8.12 6.80
N LEU A 27 7.46 8.83 5.68
CA LEU A 27 7.12 8.28 4.35
C LEU A 27 8.04 7.12 3.91
N HIS A 28 9.26 7.05 4.45
CA HIS A 28 10.23 6.02 4.12
C HIS A 28 9.99 4.68 4.83
N HIS A 29 9.16 4.62 5.88
CA HIS A 29 8.95 3.41 6.69
C HIS A 29 7.67 2.64 6.33
N VAL A 30 6.85 3.16 5.41
CA VAL A 30 5.59 2.54 4.98
C VAL A 30 5.59 2.29 3.47
N LEU A 31 5.24 1.08 3.07
CA LEU A 31 5.02 0.67 1.68
C LEU A 31 3.54 0.83 1.31
N TYR A 32 3.26 1.74 0.38
CA TYR A 32 1.89 1.99 -0.08
C TYR A 32 1.57 1.17 -1.32
N ILE A 33 0.51 0.37 -1.26
CA ILE A 33 -0.01 -0.36 -2.42
C ILE A 33 -0.82 0.62 -3.29
N ASN A 34 -0.51 0.70 -4.58
CA ASN A 34 -1.30 1.48 -5.55
C ASN A 34 -2.25 0.59 -6.36
N SER A 35 -1.75 -0.59 -6.75
CA SER A 35 -2.49 -1.51 -7.60
C SER A 35 -2.37 -2.94 -7.06
N LEU A 36 -3.42 -3.75 -7.26
CA LEU A 36 -3.45 -5.14 -6.82
C LEU A 36 -3.82 -6.05 -7.99
N GLY A 37 -2.94 -6.99 -8.31
CA GLY A 37 -3.25 -8.10 -9.21
C GLY A 37 -3.81 -9.30 -8.46
N ILE A 38 -4.87 -9.92 -8.97
CA ILE A 38 -5.45 -11.16 -8.42
C ILE A 38 -5.57 -12.20 -9.54
N ASP A 39 -5.03 -13.39 -9.29
CA ASP A 39 -5.12 -14.55 -10.17
C ASP A 39 -5.56 -15.78 -9.37
N PHE A 40 -6.07 -16.79 -10.08
CA PHE A 40 -6.39 -18.09 -9.51
C PHE A 40 -5.73 -19.18 -10.34
N LYS A 41 -4.84 -19.95 -9.71
CA LYS A 41 -4.05 -21.00 -10.37
C LYS A 41 -3.70 -22.12 -9.39
N ASP A 42 -3.75 -23.36 -9.87
CA ASP A 42 -3.40 -24.56 -9.10
C ASP A 42 -4.16 -24.64 -7.75
N ASN A 43 -5.47 -24.37 -7.78
CA ASN A 43 -6.36 -24.29 -6.61
C ASN A 43 -5.91 -23.28 -5.53
N ASN A 44 -5.18 -22.25 -5.92
CA ASN A 44 -4.73 -21.21 -5.01
C ASN A 44 -4.97 -19.82 -5.60
N TYR A 45 -5.30 -18.89 -4.72
CA TYR A 45 -5.28 -17.47 -5.01
C TYR A 45 -3.85 -16.97 -5.01
N ILE A 46 -3.52 -16.16 -6.00
CA ILE A 46 -2.22 -15.50 -6.14
C ILE A 46 -2.50 -14.01 -6.18
N ILE A 47 -1.93 -13.28 -5.21
CA ILE A 47 -2.02 -11.82 -5.18
C ILE A 47 -0.68 -11.19 -5.54
N ARG A 48 -0.74 -10.04 -6.21
CA ARG A 48 0.43 -9.27 -6.63
C ARG A 48 0.21 -7.79 -6.32
N PRO A 49 0.56 -7.33 -5.10
CA PRO A 49 0.51 -5.91 -4.78
C PRO A 49 1.65 -5.17 -5.49
N GLN A 50 1.32 -4.05 -6.13
CA GLN A 50 2.25 -3.11 -6.74
C GLN A 50 2.41 -1.90 -5.82
N PHE A 51 3.65 -1.60 -5.46
CA PHE A 51 3.98 -0.53 -4.53
C PHE A 51 4.37 0.76 -5.23
N ILE A 52 4.00 1.89 -4.61
CA ILE A 52 4.47 3.21 -5.04
C ILE A 52 5.96 3.33 -4.72
N ASN A 53 6.76 3.69 -5.72
CA ASN A 53 8.16 4.02 -5.53
C ASN A 53 8.34 5.55 -5.43
N PHE A 54 8.64 6.04 -4.24
CA PHE A 54 8.86 7.47 -3.98
C PHE A 54 10.28 7.96 -4.31
N SER A 55 11.22 7.07 -4.66
CA SER A 55 12.64 7.44 -4.90
C SER A 55 12.84 8.45 -6.03
N ASN A 56 11.87 8.59 -6.93
CA ASN A 56 11.92 9.52 -8.07
C ASN A 56 11.16 10.83 -7.85
N ILE A 57 10.31 10.95 -6.83
CA ILE A 57 9.51 12.17 -6.59
C ILE A 57 10.38 13.28 -5.95
N ALA A 58 11.47 12.90 -5.27
CA ALA A 58 12.41 13.83 -4.63
C ALA A 58 13.47 14.44 -5.59
N LYS A 59 13.52 14.06 -6.87
CA LYS A 59 14.48 14.59 -7.85
C LYS A 59 13.77 15.42 -8.91
N GLN A 60 13.37 16.64 -8.56
CA GLN A 60 12.86 17.60 -9.55
C GLN A 60 13.61 18.92 -9.50
N GLU A 61 14.86 18.89 -9.98
CA GLU A 61 15.54 20.02 -10.63
C GLU A 61 16.36 19.46 -11.79
N GLY A 62 15.77 19.38 -12.98
CA GLY A 62 16.51 19.04 -14.21
C GLY A 62 15.71 18.22 -15.22
N SER A 63 15.73 18.67 -16.47
CA SER A 63 15.24 17.95 -17.65
C SER A 63 16.07 16.68 -17.85
N THR A 64 15.64 15.57 -17.25
CA THR A 64 16.15 14.24 -17.54
C THR A 64 14.97 13.32 -17.79
N THR A 65 15.09 12.54 -18.86
CA THR A 65 14.18 11.46 -19.26
C THR A 65 13.67 10.74 -18.02
N ARG A 66 12.34 10.69 -17.85
CA ARG A 66 11.65 10.05 -16.74
C ARG A 66 11.96 8.55 -16.76
N ASN A 67 13.09 8.17 -16.19
CA ASN A 67 13.41 6.77 -15.94
C ASN A 67 12.49 6.31 -14.81
N TYR A 68 11.30 5.83 -15.19
CA TYR A 68 10.37 5.23 -14.26
C TYR A 68 11.09 4.08 -13.56
N SER A 69 11.36 4.23 -12.26
CA SER A 69 11.89 3.14 -11.46
C SER A 69 10.92 1.97 -11.55
N GLN A 70 11.44 0.78 -11.76
CA GLN A 70 10.65 -0.44 -11.79
C GLN A 70 9.78 -0.51 -10.53
N ALA A 71 8.46 -0.65 -10.71
CA ALA A 71 7.56 -0.81 -9.58
C ALA A 71 7.94 -2.08 -8.81
N TYR A 72 7.99 -1.98 -7.49
CA TYR A 72 8.17 -3.16 -6.66
C TYR A 72 6.87 -3.96 -6.67
N ILE A 73 6.94 -5.24 -7.03
CA ILE A 73 5.78 -6.12 -7.15
C ILE A 73 5.96 -7.27 -6.16
N GLY A 74 5.07 -7.31 -5.17
CA GLY A 74 4.99 -8.40 -4.22
C GLY A 74 4.37 -9.66 -4.83
N LYS A 75 4.44 -10.76 -4.08
CA LYS A 75 3.73 -11.99 -4.40
C LYS A 75 3.32 -12.68 -3.11
N GLY A 76 2.04 -13.05 -3.02
CA GLY A 76 1.51 -13.92 -1.97
C GLY A 76 0.66 -15.02 -2.59
N LYS A 77 0.63 -16.20 -1.96
CA LYS A 77 -0.17 -17.33 -2.42
C LYS A 77 -0.89 -17.98 -1.24
N GLY A 78 -2.15 -18.36 -1.44
CA GLY A 78 -2.91 -19.08 -0.42
C GLY A 78 -4.17 -19.76 -0.97
N PRO A 79 -4.79 -20.66 -0.19
CA PRO A 79 -6.05 -21.32 -0.55
C PRO A 79 -7.24 -20.36 -0.54
N ILE A 80 -7.14 -19.24 0.18
CA ILE A 80 -8.12 -18.14 0.23
C ILE A 80 -7.39 -16.79 0.10
N LEU A 81 -8.10 -15.74 -0.34
CA LEU A 81 -7.53 -14.39 -0.52
C LEU A 81 -6.88 -13.83 0.76
N ASP A 82 -7.49 -14.04 1.93
CA ASP A 82 -6.93 -13.62 3.23
C ASP A 82 -5.55 -14.24 3.46
N GLU A 83 -5.42 -15.55 3.26
CA GLU A 83 -4.15 -16.26 3.43
C GLU A 83 -3.10 -15.83 2.40
N ALA A 84 -3.52 -15.56 1.15
CA ALA A 84 -2.62 -15.02 0.14
C ALA A 84 -2.11 -13.63 0.53
N ALA A 85 -2.95 -12.79 1.15
CA ALA A 85 -2.55 -11.51 1.72
C ALA A 85 -1.55 -11.69 2.87
N PHE A 86 -1.86 -12.53 3.85
CA PHE A 86 -0.98 -12.85 4.97
C PHE A 86 0.37 -13.44 4.54
N ASP A 87 0.39 -14.27 3.50
CA ASP A 87 1.62 -14.86 2.97
C ASP A 87 2.58 -13.79 2.43
N PHE A 88 2.04 -12.78 1.74
CA PHE A 88 2.84 -11.66 1.27
C PHE A 88 3.42 -10.82 2.43
N TYR A 89 2.67 -10.62 3.51
CA TYR A 89 3.16 -9.89 4.69
C TYR A 89 4.38 -10.54 5.35
N LYS A 90 4.56 -11.87 5.26
CA LYS A 90 5.73 -12.56 5.85
C LYS A 90 7.06 -12.09 5.25
N GLY A 91 7.04 -11.66 3.99
CA GLY A 91 8.23 -11.17 3.29
C GLY A 91 8.45 -9.65 3.45
N ALA A 92 7.51 -8.95 4.08
CA ALA A 92 7.56 -7.50 4.19
C ALA A 92 8.44 -7.07 5.38
N GLN A 93 9.47 -6.27 5.09
CA GLN A 93 10.35 -5.69 6.12
C GLN A 93 9.79 -4.38 6.69
N GLN A 94 8.81 -3.79 6.01
CA GLN A 94 8.23 -2.48 6.31
C GLN A 94 6.72 -2.61 6.51
N GLU A 95 6.11 -1.66 7.22
CA GLU A 95 4.65 -1.59 7.35
C GLU A 95 4.02 -1.39 5.96
N ILE A 96 2.95 -2.12 5.66
CA ILE A 96 2.24 -1.99 4.38
C ILE A 96 0.91 -1.29 4.61
N SER A 97 0.63 -0.28 3.80
CA SER A 97 -0.64 0.43 3.78
C SER A 97 -1.44 0.10 2.51
N TRP A 98 -2.73 -0.18 2.71
CA TRP A 98 -3.70 -0.42 1.64
C TRP A 98 -4.53 0.82 1.29
N GLU A 99 -4.36 1.91 2.04
CA GLU A 99 -5.17 3.13 1.94
C GLU A 99 -5.07 3.85 0.58
N HIS A 100 -4.03 3.54 -0.20
CA HIS A 100 -3.79 4.09 -1.53
C HIS A 100 -4.08 3.12 -2.67
N LEU A 101 -4.73 1.99 -2.38
CA LEU A 101 -5.18 1.09 -3.44
C LEU A 101 -6.20 1.82 -4.32
N LYS A 102 -5.87 1.99 -5.60
CA LYS A 102 -6.73 2.64 -6.61
C LYS A 102 -7.27 1.66 -7.62
N THR A 103 -6.50 0.63 -7.93
CA THR A 103 -6.83 -0.27 -9.04
C THR A 103 -6.63 -1.73 -8.68
N ILE A 104 -7.62 -2.54 -9.03
CA ILE A 104 -7.59 -4.00 -8.92
C ILE A 104 -7.63 -4.57 -10.34
N VAL A 105 -6.68 -5.44 -10.66
CA VAL A 105 -6.61 -6.15 -11.94
C VAL A 105 -6.81 -7.63 -11.68
N VAL A 106 -7.87 -8.20 -12.21
CA VAL A 106 -8.20 -9.62 -12.08
C VAL A 106 -7.93 -10.35 -13.39
N THR A 107 -7.40 -11.57 -13.32
CA THR A 107 -7.21 -12.39 -14.52
C THR A 107 -8.51 -13.04 -14.98
N GLU A 108 -8.60 -13.38 -16.27
CA GLU A 108 -9.69 -14.20 -16.80
C GLU A 108 -9.82 -15.55 -16.07
N ARG A 109 -8.69 -16.14 -15.62
CA ARG A 109 -8.71 -17.38 -14.84
C ARG A 109 -9.42 -17.21 -13.50
N PHE A 110 -9.10 -16.13 -12.78
CA PHE A 110 -9.79 -15.79 -11.54
C PHE A 110 -11.28 -15.54 -11.81
N LEU A 111 -11.64 -14.79 -12.85
CA LEU A 111 -13.05 -14.54 -13.17
C LEU A 111 -13.85 -15.81 -13.52
N LYS A 112 -13.19 -16.85 -14.06
CA LYS A 112 -13.83 -18.12 -14.43
C LYS A 112 -13.88 -19.16 -13.31
N HIS A 113 -12.90 -19.15 -12.40
CA HIS A 113 -12.67 -20.23 -11.44
C HIS A 113 -12.59 -19.78 -9.98
N GLY A 114 -12.36 -18.49 -9.74
CA GLY A 114 -12.31 -17.91 -8.40
C GLY A 114 -13.69 -17.67 -7.82
N ASP A 115 -13.77 -17.56 -6.50
CA ASP A 115 -15.00 -17.25 -5.78
C ASP A 115 -15.17 -15.73 -5.63
N LEU A 116 -16.17 -15.18 -6.33
CA LEU A 116 -16.52 -13.76 -6.25
C LEU A 116 -17.08 -13.35 -4.88
N ASN A 117 -17.67 -14.28 -4.13
CA ASN A 117 -18.12 -13.98 -2.77
C ASN A 117 -16.93 -13.80 -1.84
N GLN A 118 -15.90 -14.65 -1.97
CA GLN A 118 -14.65 -14.49 -1.23
C GLN A 118 -13.94 -13.17 -1.59
N PHE A 119 -13.98 -12.78 -2.86
CA PHE A 119 -13.49 -11.47 -3.29
C PHE A 119 -14.24 -10.34 -2.58
N ASN A 120 -15.57 -10.35 -2.63
CA ASN A 120 -16.37 -9.32 -1.96
C ASN A 120 -16.13 -9.30 -0.45
N ASP A 121 -16.06 -10.47 0.19
CA ASP A 121 -15.77 -10.61 1.62
C ASP A 121 -14.41 -10.00 1.97
N PHE A 122 -13.36 -10.34 1.20
CA PHE A 122 -12.00 -9.79 1.36
C PHE A 122 -11.99 -8.25 1.33
N PHE A 123 -12.67 -7.63 0.36
CA PHE A 123 -12.71 -6.16 0.26
C PHE A 123 -13.68 -5.51 1.26
N SER A 124 -14.69 -6.22 1.73
CA SER A 124 -15.64 -5.68 2.72
C SER A 124 -15.09 -5.67 4.15
N ARG A 125 -14.13 -6.54 4.47
CA ARG A 125 -13.60 -6.72 5.83
C ARG A 125 -12.67 -5.61 6.28
N PHE A 126 -11.95 -4.97 5.34
CA PHE A 126 -10.94 -3.97 5.68
C PHE A 126 -11.43 -2.56 5.34
N PHE A 127 -11.55 -1.73 6.38
CA PHE A 127 -11.92 -0.31 6.28
C PHE A 127 -10.92 0.54 5.45
N GLN A 128 -9.75 0.00 5.14
CA GLN A 128 -8.70 0.69 4.35
C GLN A 128 -9.02 0.76 2.86
N PHE A 129 -10.00 -0.03 2.37
CA PHE A 129 -10.42 0.00 0.98
C PHE A 129 -11.39 1.15 0.71
N ARG A 130 -11.13 1.90 -0.35
CA ARG A 130 -12.02 2.97 -0.79
C ARG A 130 -12.99 2.44 -1.84
N ASP A 131 -14.26 2.84 -1.76
CA ASP A 131 -15.28 2.44 -2.76
C ASP A 131 -15.02 3.00 -4.18
N THR A 132 -14.06 3.92 -4.32
CA THR A 132 -13.68 4.54 -5.60
C THR A 132 -12.62 3.75 -6.38
N MET A 133 -12.33 2.51 -5.98
CA MET A 133 -11.35 1.66 -6.67
C MET A 133 -11.90 1.18 -8.01
N TRP A 134 -11.04 1.17 -9.03
CA TRP A 134 -11.36 0.61 -10.34
C TRP A 134 -11.02 -0.88 -10.39
N ILE A 135 -11.91 -1.69 -10.96
CA ILE A 135 -11.69 -3.12 -11.17
C ILE A 135 -11.62 -3.39 -12.67
N PHE A 136 -10.52 -4.01 -13.13
CA PHE A 136 -10.28 -4.35 -14.52
C PHE A 136 -10.05 -5.85 -14.67
N GLY A 137 -10.53 -6.43 -15.79
CA GLY A 137 -10.23 -7.81 -16.18
C GLY A 137 -9.13 -7.85 -17.25
N THR A 138 -8.21 -8.82 -17.16
CA THR A 138 -7.17 -9.02 -18.18
C THR A 138 -6.96 -10.49 -18.54
N LYS A 139 -6.50 -10.73 -19.78
CA LYS A 139 -5.99 -12.03 -20.24
C LYS A 139 -4.47 -12.12 -20.18
N GLU A 140 -3.80 -10.98 -20.07
CA GLU A 140 -2.35 -10.90 -20.02
C GLU A 140 -1.79 -11.28 -18.64
N PRO A 141 -0.51 -11.71 -18.56
CA PRO A 141 0.15 -11.92 -17.28
C PRO A 141 0.16 -10.64 -16.42
N LEU A 142 -0.23 -10.77 -15.16
CA LEU A 142 -0.29 -9.64 -14.21
C LEU A 142 1.06 -8.94 -14.05
N GLU A 143 2.16 -9.69 -14.16
CA GLU A 143 3.52 -9.15 -14.09
C GLU A 143 3.77 -8.09 -15.16
N ASN A 144 3.25 -8.29 -16.38
CA ASN A 144 3.42 -7.35 -17.49
C ASN A 144 2.57 -6.11 -17.30
N ILE A 145 1.31 -6.28 -16.85
CA ILE A 145 0.38 -5.18 -16.61
C ILE A 145 0.86 -4.30 -15.45
N LEU A 146 1.27 -4.92 -14.33
CA LEU A 146 1.71 -4.22 -13.13
C LEU A 146 3.14 -3.66 -13.24
N ALA A 147 4.00 -4.22 -14.09
CA ALA A 147 5.32 -3.64 -14.33
C ALA A 147 5.25 -2.38 -15.21
N ASN A 148 4.19 -2.23 -16.01
CA ASN A 148 4.00 -1.07 -16.87
C ASN A 148 3.32 0.07 -16.11
N ASN A 149 4.14 0.95 -15.53
CA ASN A 149 3.70 2.12 -14.75
C ASN A 149 2.81 3.12 -15.52
N ASN A 150 2.67 2.98 -16.85
CA ASN A 150 1.91 3.90 -17.70
C ASN A 150 0.40 3.63 -17.75
N ILE A 151 -0.08 2.46 -17.30
CA ILE A 151 -1.49 2.07 -17.49
C ILE A 151 -2.37 2.52 -16.31
N LEU A 152 -1.77 2.73 -15.13
CA LEU A 152 -2.50 2.77 -13.84
C LEU A 152 -2.32 4.07 -13.05
N ASN A 153 -1.83 5.15 -13.68
CA ASN A 153 -1.62 6.46 -13.06
C ASN A 153 -2.31 7.58 -13.85
#